data_AF-A0A661CR51-F1
#
_entry.id   AF-A0A661CR51-F1
#
_cell.length_a   1.000
_cell.length_b   1.000
_cell.length_c   1.000
_cell.angle_alpha   90.00
_cell.angle_beta   90.00
_cell.angle_gamma   90.00
#
_symmetry.space_group_name_H-M   'P 1'
#
loop_
_entity.id
_entity.type
_entity.pdbx_description
1 polymer ?
#
loop_
_entity_poly.entity_id
_entity_poly.type
_entity_poly.pdbx_seq_one_letter_code
_entity_poly.pdbx_strand_id
1 'polypeptide(L)'
;MNISRISRILLFLLLAVYSITLMVTEWQTSQPYVRQFFTDIEGDVFFYAINTSLSVFLLWATALLFGVCLLCIDKVQQRQAYWFYLSQVIMFTYLGFDERFLIHEHMGLWLGRNDAYLLLGLGFVEIGLLVWLGNLRQKPLAARYFLYTAAVFFAMMVVIDAKFPSQMVLRLSLEDLTKLWADVCLFLFAWKILTQHISTAPLRI
;
A
#
# COMPACT_ATOMS: atom_id res chain seq x y z
N MET A 1 -22.24 19.57 -1.42
CA MET A 1 -20.82 19.15 -1.40
C MET A 1 -20.78 17.62 -1.31
N ASN A 2 -20.15 16.93 -2.27
CA ASN A 2 -20.31 15.48 -2.46
C ASN A 2 -19.70 14.69 -1.28
N ILE A 3 -20.46 13.82 -0.61
CA ILE A 3 -20.06 13.12 0.64
C ILE A 3 -18.70 12.41 0.48
N SER A 4 -18.43 11.80 -0.68
CA SER A 4 -17.15 11.15 -0.95
C SER A 4 -15.94 12.09 -0.99
N ARG A 5 -16.13 13.39 -1.19
CA ARG A 5 -15.05 14.38 -1.15
C ARG A 5 -14.71 14.73 0.29
N ILE A 6 -15.72 14.89 1.15
CA ILE A 6 -15.55 15.21 2.57
C ILE A 6 -14.83 14.06 3.27
N SER A 7 -15.30 12.82 3.08
CA SER A 7 -14.66 11.64 3.69
C SER A 7 -13.19 11.49 3.28
N ARG A 8 -12.83 11.82 2.03
CA ARG A 8 -11.42 11.80 1.58
C ARG A 8 -10.58 12.88 2.24
N ILE A 9 -11.09 14.11 2.36
CA ILE A 9 -10.39 15.20 3.04
C ILE A 9 -10.15 14.83 4.50
N LEU A 10 -11.18 14.31 5.18
CA LEU A 10 -11.06 13.84 6.56
C LEU A 10 -10.03 12.72 6.70
N LEU A 11 -10.03 11.73 5.81
CA LEU A 11 -9.03 10.66 5.80
C LEU A 11 -7.60 11.22 5.72
N PHE A 12 -7.34 12.11 4.76
CA PHE A 12 -6.01 12.70 4.60
C PHE A 12 -5.61 13.60 5.79
N LEU A 13 -6.57 14.33 6.36
CA LEU A 13 -6.31 15.16 7.55
C LEU A 13 -5.94 14.29 8.75
N LEU A 14 -6.71 13.23 9.01
CA LEU A 14 -6.43 12.30 10.10
C LEU A 14 -5.08 11.60 9.91
N LEU A 15 -4.78 11.17 8.67
CA LEU A 15 -3.49 10.56 8.35
C LEU A 15 -2.32 11.53 8.56
N ALA A 16 -2.48 12.79 8.16
CA ALA A 16 -1.47 13.83 8.38
C ALA A 16 -1.26 14.11 9.88
N VAL A 17 -2.34 14.22 10.67
CA VAL A 17 -2.25 14.39 12.12
C VAL A 17 -1.54 13.20 12.77
N TYR A 18 -1.87 11.97 12.35
CA TYR A 18 -1.21 10.75 12.80
C TYR A 18 0.29 10.75 12.47
N SER A 19 0.66 11.05 11.21
CA SER A 19 2.06 11.15 10.77
C SER A 19 2.85 12.19 11.56
N ILE A 20 2.31 13.40 11.72
CA ILE A 20 2.96 14.48 12.47
C ILE A 20 3.15 14.06 13.93
N THR A 21 2.14 13.44 14.54
CA THR A 21 2.21 13.01 15.93
C THR A 21 3.34 12.00 16.15
N LEU A 22 3.47 11.00 15.27
CA LEU A 22 4.55 10.01 15.37
C LEU A 22 5.92 10.63 15.11
N MET A 23 6.06 11.49 14.10
CA MET A 23 7.32 12.19 13.83
C MET A 23 7.74 13.09 15.01
N VAL A 24 6.81 13.87 15.58
CA VAL A 24 7.10 14.73 16.75
C VAL A 24 7.47 13.87 17.95
N THR A 25 6.79 12.74 18.16
CA THR A 25 7.10 11.82 19.26
C THR A 25 8.49 11.23 19.11
N GLU A 26 8.88 10.76 17.93
CA GLU A 26 10.23 10.25 17.67
C GLU A 26 11.28 11.33 17.89
N TRP A 27 11.02 12.55 17.39
CA TRP A 27 11.91 13.69 17.53
C TRP A 27 12.14 14.08 19.00
N GLN A 28 11.11 13.99 19.83
CA GLN A 28 11.16 14.36 21.25
C GLN A 28 11.68 13.24 22.15
N THR A 29 11.55 11.98 21.74
CA THR A 29 11.92 10.82 22.56
C THR A 29 13.10 10.07 21.95
N SER A 30 12.84 9.08 21.09
CA SER A 30 13.83 8.33 20.32
C SER A 30 13.16 7.29 19.42
N GLN A 31 13.92 6.72 18.48
CA GLN A 31 13.46 5.67 17.57
C GLN A 31 12.93 4.40 18.29
N PRO A 32 13.55 3.88 19.38
CA PRO A 32 13.00 2.72 20.10
C PRO A 32 11.62 2.97 20.71
N TYR A 33 11.31 4.20 21.12
CA TYR A 33 10.02 4.54 21.71
C TYR A 33 8.90 4.45 20.68
N VAL A 34 9.14 4.94 19.46
CA VAL A 34 8.12 4.91 18.40
C VAL A 34 8.02 3.58 17.66
N ARG A 35 9.08 2.76 17.69
CA ARG A 35 9.14 1.46 17.00
C ARG A 35 7.96 0.54 17.35
N GLN A 36 7.48 0.61 18.59
CA GLN A 36 6.34 -0.18 19.06
C GLN A 36 5.03 0.13 18.33
N PHE A 37 4.87 1.34 17.79
CA PHE A 37 3.71 1.71 16.97
C PHE A 37 3.86 1.27 15.50
N PHE A 38 5.09 1.00 15.07
CA PHE A 38 5.44 0.68 13.70
C PHE A 38 5.45 -0.82 13.44
N THR A 39 6.40 -1.58 13.98
CA THR A 39 6.81 -2.86 13.39
C THR A 39 6.72 -4.09 14.29
N ASP A 40 6.94 -4.00 15.61
CA ASP A 40 7.14 -5.22 16.42
C ASP A 40 6.01 -5.51 17.40
N ILE A 41 5.43 -6.71 17.31
CA ILE A 41 4.52 -7.30 18.31
C ILE A 41 5.37 -7.89 19.45
N GLU A 42 6.17 -7.05 20.11
CA GLU A 42 6.96 -7.45 21.27
C GLU A 42 6.88 -6.35 22.35
N GLY A 43 6.13 -6.60 23.44
CA GLY A 43 6.09 -5.74 24.62
C GLY A 43 4.69 -5.45 25.20
N ASP A 44 4.67 -4.98 26.46
CA ASP A 44 3.45 -4.67 27.26
C ASP A 44 2.92 -3.23 27.02
N VAL A 45 2.85 -2.77 25.78
CA VAL A 45 2.46 -1.39 25.47
C VAL A 45 1.08 -1.33 24.82
N PHE A 46 0.22 -0.46 25.34
CA PHE A 46 -1.09 -0.19 24.74
C PHE A 46 -0.91 0.42 23.34
N PHE A 47 -1.62 -0.12 22.34
CA PHE A 47 -1.57 0.32 20.93
C PHE A 47 -0.30 -0.08 20.14
N TYR A 48 0.06 -1.37 20.19
CA TYR A 48 1.18 -1.94 19.44
C TYR A 48 0.87 -2.11 17.94
N ALA A 49 1.91 -1.99 17.10
CA ALA A 49 1.90 -2.29 15.66
C ALA A 49 0.71 -1.68 14.89
N ILE A 50 0.27 -0.46 15.26
CA ILE A 50 -0.86 0.21 14.57
C ILE A 50 -0.53 0.37 13.09
N ASN A 51 0.69 0.81 12.76
CA ASN A 51 1.08 1.09 11.40
C ASN A 51 1.03 -0.17 10.54
N THR A 52 1.75 -1.23 10.93
CA THR A 52 1.67 -2.55 10.29
C THR A 52 0.24 -3.06 10.20
N SER A 53 -0.55 -2.99 11.28
CA SER A 53 -1.94 -3.49 11.25
C SER A 53 -2.81 -2.73 10.25
N LEU A 54 -2.65 -1.41 10.17
CA LEU A 54 -3.38 -0.57 9.23
C LEU A 54 -2.93 -0.81 7.79
N SER A 55 -1.62 -0.92 7.54
CA SER A 55 -1.05 -1.26 6.23
C SER A 55 -1.53 -2.62 5.74
N VAL A 56 -1.46 -3.67 6.57
CA VAL A 56 -2.00 -5.01 6.26
C VAL A 56 -3.49 -4.93 5.93
N PHE A 57 -4.27 -4.22 6.74
CA PHE A 57 -5.70 -4.03 6.47
C PHE A 57 -5.94 -3.36 5.11
N LEU A 58 -5.21 -2.30 4.79
CA LEU A 58 -5.32 -1.57 3.53
C LEU A 58 -4.92 -2.42 2.32
N LEU A 59 -3.83 -3.20 2.44
CA LEU A 59 -3.36 -4.09 1.37
C LEU A 59 -4.36 -5.21 1.11
N TRP A 60 -4.87 -5.89 2.14
CA TRP A 60 -5.88 -6.93 1.98
C TRP A 60 -7.23 -6.38 1.54
N ALA A 61 -7.62 -5.18 2.00
CA ALA A 61 -8.80 -4.50 1.47
C ALA A 61 -8.62 -4.18 -0.02
N THR A 62 -7.44 -3.72 -0.45
CA THR A 62 -7.11 -3.50 -1.87
C THR A 62 -7.23 -4.78 -2.68
N ALA A 63 -6.68 -5.90 -2.17
CA ALA A 63 -6.82 -7.21 -2.78
C ALA A 63 -8.29 -7.62 -2.92
N LEU A 64 -9.09 -7.41 -1.86
CA LEU A 64 -10.53 -7.70 -1.87
C LEU A 64 -11.27 -6.87 -2.93
N LEU A 65 -11.01 -5.57 -3.03
CA LEU A 65 -11.65 -4.71 -4.03
C LEU A 65 -11.34 -5.16 -5.46
N PHE A 66 -10.11 -5.58 -5.73
CA PHE A 66 -9.76 -6.19 -7.01
C PHE A 66 -10.36 -7.59 -7.19
N GLY A 67 -10.52 -8.36 -6.12
CA GLY A 67 -11.23 -9.64 -6.13
C GLY A 67 -12.69 -9.48 -6.54
N VAL A 68 -13.38 -8.46 -6.02
CA VAL A 68 -14.73 -8.11 -6.45
C VAL A 68 -14.75 -7.73 -7.94
N CYS A 69 -13.80 -6.91 -8.40
CA CYS A 69 -13.69 -6.59 -9.84
C CYS A 69 -13.48 -7.84 -10.70
N LEU A 70 -12.66 -8.79 -10.24
CA LEU A 70 -12.37 -10.05 -10.93
C LEU A 70 -13.62 -10.92 -11.06
N LEU A 71 -14.43 -11.02 -9.99
CA LEU A 71 -15.68 -11.79 -9.99
C LEU A 71 -16.74 -11.20 -10.94
N CYS A 72 -16.70 -9.90 -11.19
CA CYS A 72 -17.64 -9.21 -12.08
C CYS A 72 -17.25 -9.28 -13.57
N ILE A 73 -16.11 -9.89 -13.92
CA ILE A 73 -15.60 -9.91 -15.30
C ILE A 73 -15.95 -11.19 -16.05
N ASP A 74 -16.40 -11.02 -17.29
CA ASP A 74 -16.46 -12.12 -18.25
C ASP A 74 -15.04 -12.50 -18.69
N LYS A 75 -14.56 -13.64 -18.18
CA LYS A 75 -13.22 -14.19 -18.45
C LYS A 75 -12.96 -14.41 -19.95
N VAL A 76 -13.99 -14.75 -20.72
CA VAL A 76 -13.85 -15.08 -22.15
C VAL A 76 -13.74 -13.79 -22.97
N GLN A 77 -14.62 -12.82 -22.71
CA GLN A 77 -14.63 -11.56 -23.46
C GLN A 77 -13.51 -10.60 -23.05
N GLN A 78 -13.13 -10.59 -21.77
CA GLN A 78 -12.20 -9.59 -21.21
C GLN A 78 -10.96 -10.25 -20.60
N ARG A 79 -10.34 -11.16 -21.35
CA ARG A 79 -9.19 -11.97 -20.88
C ARG A 79 -8.03 -11.15 -20.29
N GLN A 80 -7.66 -10.03 -20.91
CA GLN A 80 -6.57 -9.18 -20.40
C GLN A 80 -6.91 -8.56 -19.04
N ALA A 81 -8.14 -8.04 -18.89
CA ALA A 81 -8.61 -7.47 -17.63
C ALA A 81 -8.70 -8.53 -16.53
N TYR A 82 -9.14 -9.75 -16.86
CA TYR A 82 -9.12 -10.88 -15.94
C TYR A 82 -7.72 -11.15 -15.37
N TRP A 83 -6.69 -11.25 -16.23
CA TRP A 83 -5.32 -11.49 -15.78
C TRP A 83 -4.75 -10.31 -15.00
N PHE A 84 -5.10 -9.08 -15.36
CA PHE A 84 -4.76 -7.91 -14.56
C PHE A 84 -5.32 -8.02 -13.14
N TYR A 85 -6.64 -8.16 -12.97
CA TYR A 85 -7.21 -8.19 -11.62
C TYR A 85 -6.74 -9.39 -10.81
N LEU A 86 -6.56 -10.56 -11.45
CA LEU A 86 -5.99 -11.72 -10.78
C LEU A 86 -4.56 -11.44 -10.28
N SER A 87 -3.71 -10.79 -11.09
CA SER A 87 -2.36 -10.45 -10.66
C SER A 87 -2.36 -9.45 -9.51
N GLN A 88 -3.26 -8.46 -9.52
CA GLN A 88 -3.42 -7.51 -8.42
C GLN A 88 -3.88 -8.20 -7.12
N VAL A 89 -4.86 -9.12 -7.20
CA VAL A 89 -5.31 -9.89 -6.02
C VAL A 89 -4.15 -10.67 -5.42
N ILE A 90 -3.38 -11.38 -6.24
CA ILE A 90 -2.22 -12.17 -5.78
C ILE A 90 -1.16 -11.25 -5.16
N MET A 91 -0.81 -10.16 -5.85
CA MET A 91 0.20 -9.20 -5.40
C MET A 91 -0.15 -8.58 -4.05
N PHE A 92 -1.35 -7.99 -3.91
CA PHE A 92 -1.74 -7.33 -2.67
C PHE A 92 -2.01 -8.29 -1.52
N THR A 93 -2.46 -9.51 -1.83
CA THR A 93 -2.55 -10.58 -0.82
C THR A 93 -1.16 -10.92 -0.31
N TYR A 94 -0.21 -11.16 -1.22
CA TYR A 94 1.18 -11.44 -0.88
C TYR A 94 1.81 -10.30 -0.07
N LEU A 95 1.67 -9.04 -0.50
CA LEU A 95 2.21 -7.88 0.22
C LEU A 95 1.63 -7.76 1.63
N GLY A 96 0.33 -8.01 1.82
CA GLY A 96 -0.26 -7.99 3.17
C GLY A 96 0.23 -9.15 4.05
N PHE A 97 0.53 -10.32 3.46
CA PHE A 97 1.20 -11.41 4.19
C PHE A 97 2.65 -11.06 4.51
N ASP A 98 3.37 -10.51 3.55
CA ASP A 98 4.75 -10.06 3.69
C ASP A 98 4.89 -9.03 4.81
N GLU A 99 3.99 -8.05 4.85
CA GLU A 99 3.92 -7.03 5.89
C GLU A 99 3.67 -7.60 7.28
N ARG A 100 2.82 -8.63 7.38
CA ARG A 100 2.43 -9.23 8.65
C ARG A 100 3.46 -10.22 9.19
N PHE A 101 4.13 -10.94 8.30
CA PHE A 101 5.00 -12.07 8.64
C PHE A 101 6.47 -11.83 8.28
N LEU A 102 6.81 -10.63 7.82
CA LEU A 102 8.18 -10.21 7.46
C LEU A 102 8.83 -11.19 6.48
N ILE A 103 8.08 -11.64 5.47
CA ILE A 103 8.53 -12.73 4.57
C ILE A 103 9.79 -12.32 3.82
N HIS A 104 9.88 -11.07 3.36
CA HIS A 104 11.03 -10.50 2.66
C HIS A 104 12.26 -10.42 3.56
N GLU A 105 12.13 -10.15 4.86
CA GLU A 105 13.26 -10.19 5.80
C GLU A 105 13.79 -11.61 5.95
N HIS A 106 12.90 -12.59 6.19
CA HIS A 106 13.28 -14.00 6.29
C HIS A 106 13.95 -14.50 5.01
N MET A 107 13.43 -14.11 3.85
CA MET A 107 14.02 -14.44 2.54
C MET A 107 15.34 -13.71 2.29
N GLY A 108 15.46 -12.44 2.68
CA GLY A 108 16.67 -11.63 2.54
C GLY A 108 17.82 -12.22 3.36
N LEU A 109 17.54 -12.60 4.61
CA LEU A 109 18.47 -13.34 5.47
C LEU A 109 18.91 -14.66 4.83
N TRP A 110 17.97 -15.44 4.29
CA TRP A 110 18.28 -16.71 3.62
C TRP A 110 19.13 -16.54 2.35
N LEU A 111 18.91 -15.47 1.60
CA LEU A 111 19.65 -15.15 0.37
C LEU A 111 20.95 -14.37 0.61
N GLY A 112 21.22 -13.95 1.85
CA GLY A 112 22.38 -13.10 2.19
C GLY A 112 22.36 -11.74 1.48
N ARG A 113 21.18 -11.22 1.16
CA ARG A 113 21.01 -9.93 0.45
C ARG A 113 20.16 -8.99 1.29
N ASN A 114 20.35 -7.68 1.06
CA ASN A 114 19.48 -6.66 1.63
C ASN A 114 18.04 -6.86 1.10
N ASP A 115 17.12 -6.88 2.04
CA ASP A 115 15.69 -7.11 1.93
C ASP A 115 14.97 -6.08 1.03
N ALA A 116 15.48 -4.84 0.96
CA ALA A 116 14.98 -3.79 0.05
C ALA A 116 15.02 -4.21 -1.43
N TYR A 117 15.96 -5.06 -1.84
CA TYR A 117 16.06 -5.53 -3.22
C TYR A 117 14.90 -6.47 -3.61
N LEU A 118 14.33 -7.21 -2.64
CA LEU A 118 13.18 -8.08 -2.89
C LEU A 118 11.93 -7.23 -3.15
N LEU A 119 11.69 -6.21 -2.32
CA LEU A 119 10.60 -5.25 -2.48
C LEU A 119 10.74 -4.44 -3.79
N LEU A 120 11.95 -3.99 -4.12
CA LEU A 120 12.24 -3.33 -5.40
C LEU A 120 11.93 -4.24 -6.60
N GLY A 121 12.31 -5.51 -6.51
CA GLY A 121 12.02 -6.51 -7.55
C GLY A 121 10.52 -6.70 -7.77
N LEU A 122 9.74 -6.79 -6.68
CA LEU A 122 8.28 -6.83 -6.74
C LEU A 122 7.70 -5.56 -7.36
N GLY A 123 8.27 -4.40 -7.03
CA GLY A 123 7.90 -3.12 -7.66
C GLY A 123 8.09 -3.13 -9.19
N PHE A 124 9.19 -3.71 -9.69
CA PHE A 124 9.39 -3.86 -11.14
C PHE A 124 8.41 -4.84 -11.78
N VAL A 125 8.10 -5.95 -11.11
CA VAL A 125 7.07 -6.89 -11.57
C VAL A 125 5.72 -6.19 -11.68
N GLU A 126 5.36 -5.40 -10.66
CA GLU A 126 4.11 -4.65 -10.64
C GLU A 126 4.04 -3.59 -11.75
N ILE A 127 5.12 -2.84 -11.99
CA ILE A 127 5.22 -1.92 -13.14
C ILE A 127 4.99 -2.68 -14.46
N GLY A 128 5.62 -3.85 -14.61
CA GLY A 128 5.42 -4.71 -15.78
C GLY A 128 3.95 -5.12 -15.96
N LEU A 129 3.28 -5.53 -14.88
CA LEU A 129 1.85 -5.88 -14.89
C LEU A 129 0.96 -4.69 -15.23
N LEU A 130 1.25 -3.50 -14.68
CA LEU A 130 0.49 -2.28 -14.94
C LEU A 130 0.64 -1.80 -16.39
N VAL A 131 1.84 -1.90 -16.96
CA VAL A 131 2.12 -1.51 -18.36
C VAL A 131 1.50 -2.51 -19.33
N TRP A 132 1.67 -3.81 -19.09
CA TRP A 132 1.22 -4.84 -20.03
C TRP A 132 -0.27 -5.16 -19.91
N LEU A 133 -0.81 -5.26 -18.70
CA LEU A 133 -2.19 -5.70 -18.45
C LEU A 133 -3.10 -4.58 -17.94
N GLY A 134 -2.54 -3.56 -17.26
CA GLY A 134 -3.32 -2.55 -16.54
C GLY A 134 -4.06 -1.54 -17.40
N ASN A 135 -3.66 -1.38 -18.67
CA ASN A 135 -4.29 -0.48 -19.65
C ASN A 135 -4.58 0.92 -19.06
N LEU A 136 -3.59 1.47 -18.33
CA LEU A 136 -3.77 2.60 -17.41
C LEU A 136 -4.41 3.84 -18.03
N ARG A 137 -4.19 4.08 -19.32
CA ARG A 137 -4.78 5.23 -20.04
C ARG A 137 -6.32 5.22 -20.03
N GLN A 138 -6.92 4.04 -19.99
CA GLN A 138 -8.38 3.86 -19.97
C GLN A 138 -8.96 3.97 -18.56
N LYS A 139 -8.12 3.98 -17.52
CA LYS A 139 -8.54 4.11 -16.12
C LYS A 139 -8.91 5.58 -15.80
N PRO A 140 -9.80 5.81 -14.81
CA PRO A 140 -10.23 7.15 -14.43
C PRO A 140 -9.03 8.01 -14.05
N LEU A 141 -9.07 9.30 -14.38
CA LEU A 141 -8.00 10.23 -14.04
C LEU A 141 -7.68 10.21 -12.53
N ALA A 142 -8.71 10.14 -11.70
CA ALA A 142 -8.55 10.06 -10.25
C ALA A 142 -7.83 8.77 -9.79
N ALA A 143 -8.09 7.63 -10.45
CA ALA A 143 -7.41 6.37 -10.13
C ALA A 143 -5.92 6.47 -10.47
N ARG A 144 -5.60 6.99 -11.66
CA ARG A 144 -4.22 7.23 -12.09
C ARG A 144 -3.46 8.14 -11.14
N TYR A 145 -4.10 9.22 -10.67
CA TYR A 145 -3.50 10.12 -9.69
C TYR A 145 -3.08 9.36 -8.43
N PHE A 146 -3.97 8.57 -7.83
CA PHE A 146 -3.65 7.80 -6.63
C PHE A 146 -2.55 6.75 -6.88
N LEU A 147 -2.57 6.07 -8.03
CA LEU A 147 -1.51 5.12 -8.39
C LEU A 147 -0.14 5.80 -8.50
N TYR A 148 -0.06 6.96 -9.14
CA TYR A 148 1.19 7.70 -9.26
C TYR A 148 1.66 8.25 -7.91
N THR A 149 0.74 8.75 -7.08
CA THR A 149 1.08 9.17 -5.70
C THR A 149 1.60 8.00 -4.87
N ALA A 150 0.98 6.82 -4.97
CA ALA A 150 1.48 5.62 -4.31
C ALA A 150 2.89 5.24 -4.78
N ALA A 151 3.15 5.29 -6.09
CA ALA A 151 4.47 5.00 -6.64
C ALA A 151 5.55 5.99 -6.15
N VAL A 152 5.21 7.27 -6.00
CA VAL A 152 6.12 8.27 -5.42
C VAL A 152 6.44 7.95 -3.97
N PHE A 153 5.43 7.64 -3.16
CA PHE A 153 5.64 7.28 -1.75
C PHE A 153 6.42 5.98 -1.59
N PHE A 154 6.16 4.97 -2.41
CA PHE A 154 6.92 3.72 -2.44
C PHE A 154 8.40 3.98 -2.81
N ALA A 155 8.65 4.82 -3.83
CA ALA A 155 10.01 5.18 -4.20
C ALA A 155 10.73 5.96 -3.08
N MET A 156 10.02 6.85 -2.38
CA MET A 156 10.56 7.54 -1.20
C MET A 156 10.94 6.56 -0.10
N MET A 157 10.06 5.60 0.24
CA MET A 157 10.32 4.55 1.22
C MET A 157 11.59 3.78 0.86
N VAL A 158 11.72 3.28 -0.37
CA VAL A 158 12.90 2.55 -0.83
C VAL A 158 14.18 3.38 -0.75
N VAL A 159 14.11 4.67 -1.08
CA VAL A 159 15.28 5.57 -0.97
C VAL A 159 15.67 5.80 0.49
N ILE A 160 14.69 5.99 1.38
CA ILE A 160 14.93 6.16 2.81
C ILE A 160 15.61 4.92 3.36
N ASP A 161 15.06 3.74 3.10
CA ASP A 161 15.62 2.50 3.62
C ASP A 161 17.04 2.23 3.07
N ALA A 162 17.24 2.37 1.75
CA ALA A 162 18.51 2.06 1.09
C ALA A 162 19.64 3.08 1.32
N LYS A 163 19.33 4.35 1.65
CA LYS A 163 20.34 5.44 1.72
C LYS A 163 20.53 6.00 3.12
N PHE A 164 19.54 5.94 3.99
CA PHE A 164 19.61 6.62 5.28
C PHE A 164 20.22 5.69 6.34
N PRO A 165 21.10 6.17 7.23
CA PRO A 165 21.68 5.36 8.29
C PRO A 165 20.61 4.84 9.26
N SER A 166 20.67 3.58 9.67
CA SER A 166 19.65 2.94 10.52
C SER A 166 19.35 3.66 11.84
N GLN A 167 20.34 4.38 12.38
CA GLN A 167 20.27 5.14 13.64
C GLN A 167 19.86 6.62 13.46
N MET A 168 19.57 7.04 12.23
CA MET A 168 19.19 8.43 11.96
C MET A 168 17.80 8.70 12.52
N VAL A 169 17.69 9.75 13.35
CA VAL A 169 16.43 10.24 13.91
C VAL A 169 15.45 10.53 12.76
N LEU A 170 14.20 10.08 12.90
CA LEU A 170 13.12 10.11 11.91
C LEU A 170 13.25 9.12 10.74
N ARG A 171 14.33 8.36 10.59
CA ARG A 171 14.43 7.37 9.50
C ARG A 171 13.25 6.39 9.55
N LEU A 172 13.01 5.79 10.71
CA LEU A 172 11.95 4.79 10.90
C LEU A 172 10.58 5.41 10.62
N SER A 173 10.24 6.54 11.26
CA SER A 173 8.95 7.20 10.99
C SER A 173 8.79 7.55 9.52
N LEU A 174 9.82 8.08 8.86
CA LEU A 174 9.70 8.46 7.45
C LEU A 174 9.49 7.24 6.55
N GLU A 175 10.23 6.17 6.77
CA GLU A 175 10.10 4.90 6.04
C GLU A 175 8.69 4.32 6.20
N ASP A 176 8.26 4.11 7.44
CA ASP A 176 6.98 3.48 7.77
C ASP A 176 5.76 4.34 7.41
N LEU A 177 5.86 5.65 7.60
CA LEU A 177 4.78 6.56 7.20
C LEU A 177 4.67 6.66 5.69
N THR A 178 5.79 6.80 4.96
CA THR A 178 5.72 6.84 3.48
C THR A 178 5.11 5.56 2.92
N LYS A 179 5.40 4.40 3.51
CA LYS A 179 4.73 3.14 3.20
C LYS A 179 3.22 3.19 3.46
N LEU A 180 2.78 3.61 4.64
CA LEU A 180 1.35 3.75 4.95
C LEU A 180 0.63 4.70 3.98
N TRP A 181 1.25 5.83 3.63
CA TRP A 181 0.73 6.77 2.65
C TRP A 181 0.60 6.14 1.26
N ALA A 182 1.53 5.26 0.86
CA ALA A 182 1.42 4.48 -0.37
C ALA A 182 0.21 3.53 -0.32
N ASP A 183 0.02 2.80 0.77
CA ASP A 183 -1.08 1.84 0.94
C ASP A 183 -2.45 2.51 0.91
N VAL A 184 -2.60 3.67 1.56
CA VAL A 184 -3.83 4.47 1.48
C VAL A 184 -4.11 4.88 0.04
N CYS A 185 -3.09 5.29 -0.71
CA CYS A 185 -3.24 5.65 -2.11
C CYS A 185 -3.60 4.42 -2.99
N LEU A 186 -3.01 3.26 -2.75
CA LEU A 186 -3.33 2.01 -3.46
C LEU A 186 -4.76 1.55 -3.19
N PHE A 187 -5.22 1.65 -1.95
CA PHE A 187 -6.60 1.41 -1.59
C PHE A 187 -7.56 2.37 -2.32
N LEU A 188 -7.26 3.67 -2.34
CA LEU A 188 -8.07 4.66 -3.05
C LEU A 188 -8.05 4.44 -4.58
N PHE A 189 -6.93 3.97 -5.13
CA PHE A 189 -6.83 3.53 -6.53
C PHE A 189 -7.78 2.38 -6.82
N ALA A 190 -7.73 1.30 -6.05
CA ALA A 190 -8.62 0.15 -6.20
C ALA A 190 -10.09 0.53 -6.02
N TRP A 191 -10.40 1.36 -5.02
CA TRP A 191 -11.74 1.88 -4.78
C TRP A 191 -12.29 2.66 -5.98
N LYS A 192 -11.46 3.49 -6.63
CA LYS A 192 -11.87 4.23 -7.82
C LYS A 192 -12.09 3.33 -9.02
N ILE A 193 -11.29 2.29 -9.19
CA ILE A 193 -11.52 1.29 -10.23
C ILE A 193 -12.84 0.56 -10.00
N LEU A 194 -13.07 0.05 -8.78
CA LEU A 194 -14.31 -0.65 -8.45
C LEU A 194 -15.54 0.23 -8.66
N THR A 195 -15.50 1.48 -8.17
CA THR A 195 -16.61 2.43 -8.35
C THR A 195 -16.94 2.62 -9.83
N GLN A 196 -15.92 2.81 -10.67
CA GLN A 196 -16.12 2.92 -12.12
C GLN A 196 -16.76 1.64 -12.65
N HIS A 197 -16.20 0.48 -12.32
CA HIS A 197 -16.66 -0.81 -12.80
C HIS A 197 -18.14 -1.06 -12.50
N ILE A 198 -18.56 -0.80 -11.26
CA ILE A 198 -19.96 -0.89 -10.83
C ILE A 198 -20.83 0.10 -11.60
N SER A 199 -20.41 1.36 -11.75
CA SER A 199 -21.19 2.37 -12.46
C SER A 199 -21.32 2.14 -13.98
N THR A 200 -20.40 1.38 -14.58
CA THR A 200 -20.44 1.02 -15.99
C THR A 200 -21.01 -0.36 -16.28
N ALA A 201 -21.21 -1.19 -15.24
CA ALA A 201 -21.79 -2.51 -15.41
C ALA A 201 -23.28 -2.34 -15.77
N PRO A 202 -23.76 -2.89 -16.91
CA PRO A 202 -25.18 -2.96 -17.15
C PRO A 202 -25.80 -3.79 -16.03
N LEU A 203 -26.80 -3.24 -15.34
CA LEU A 203 -27.66 -3.98 -14.42
C LEU A 203 -28.28 -5.14 -15.21
N ARG A 204 -27.62 -6.30 -15.20
CA ARG A 204 -28.23 -7.58 -15.57
C ARG A 204 -29.08 -7.99 -14.37
N ILE A 205 -30.26 -7.35 -14.25
CA ILE A 205 -31.39 -7.88 -13.48
C ILE A 205 -32.22 -8.71 -14.45
#